data_AF-A0A8I2YME4-F1
#
_entry.id   AF-A0A8I2YME4-F1
#
_cell.length_a   1.000
_cell.length_b   1.000
_cell.length_c   1.000
_cell.angle_alpha   90.00
_cell.angle_beta   90.00
_cell.angle_gamma   90.00
#
_symmetry.space_group_name_H-M   'P 1'
#
loop_
_entity.id
_entity.type
_entity.pdbx_description
1 polymer ?
#
loop_
_entity_poly.entity_id
_entity_poly.type
_entity_poly.pdbx_seq_one_letter_code
_entity_poly.pdbx_strand_id
1 'polypeptide(L)' 'MHGEQAKWVAVFRQRCAEKLEILGDAAADAQQHHDAVTRYAAALSLNLPMPHVFIKRSKAYMAMGLWNDALDDANEV' A
#
# COMPACT_ATOMS: atom_id res chain seq x y z
N MET A 1 17.87 8.95 26.02
CA MET A 1 18.30 8.43 24.70
C MET A 1 17.27 7.54 23.98
N HIS A 2 16.04 7.34 24.50
CA HIS A 2 15.03 6.51 23.81
C HIS A 2 14.28 7.20 22.65
N GLY A 3 14.35 8.53 22.55
CA GLY A 3 13.58 9.31 21.57
C GLY A 3 14.18 9.38 20.15
N GLU A 4 15.49 9.22 19.99
CA GLU A 4 16.16 9.30 18.67
C GLU A 4 16.04 8.00 17.87
N GLN A 5 16.11 6.85 18.55
CA GLN A 5 15.88 5.55 17.93
C GLN A 5 14.44 5.43 17.40
N ALA A 6 13.45 5.92 18.16
CA ALA A 6 12.06 5.94 17.73
C ALA A 6 11.82 6.79 16.47
N LYS A 7 12.52 7.94 16.36
CA LYS A 7 12.44 8.82 15.18
C LYS A 7 13.01 8.14 13.93
N TRP A 8 14.17 7.49 14.04
CA TRP A 8 14.77 6.81 12.90
C TRP A 8 13.91 5.65 12.39
N VAL A 9 13.35 4.84 13.30
CA VAL A 9 12.44 3.74 12.93
C VAL A 9 11.17 4.26 12.24
N ALA A 10 10.62 5.39 12.69
CA ALA A 10 9.47 6.02 12.04
C ALA A 10 9.82 6.47 10.61
N VAL A 11 10.95 7.16 10.43
CA VAL A 11 11.41 7.61 9.09
C VAL A 11 11.72 6.41 8.18
N PHE A 12 12.32 5.35 8.71
CA PHE A 12 12.58 4.13 7.95
C PHE A 12 11.28 3.49 7.44
N ARG A 13 10.28 3.31 8.33
CA ARG A 13 8.96 2.78 7.95
C ARG A 13 8.28 3.64 6.88
N GLN A 14 8.31 4.96 7.04
CA GLN A 14 7.78 5.91 6.07
C GLN A 14 8.37 5.69 4.68
N ARG A 15 9.71 5.66 4.57
CA ARG A 15 10.41 5.45 3.30
C ARG A 15 10.16 4.07 2.70
N CYS A 16 10.06 3.04 3.53
CA CYS A 16 9.70 1.70 3.07
C CYS A 16 8.29 1.68 2.46
N ALA A 17 7.32 2.31 3.11
CA ALA A 17 5.95 2.37 2.61
C ALA A 17 5.85 3.13 1.30
N GLU A 18 6.48 4.31 1.20
CA GLU A 18 6.56 5.10 -0.03
C GLU A 18 7.20 4.30 -1.17
N LYS A 19 8.29 3.57 -0.88
CA LYS A 19 8.94 2.74 -1.89
C LYS A 19 8.04 1.59 -2.35
N LEU A 20 7.32 0.96 -1.43
CA LEU A 20 6.38 -0.11 -1.74
C LEU A 20 5.19 0.40 -2.56
N GLU A 21 4.66 1.58 -2.24
CA GLU A 21 3.64 2.27 -3.02
C GLU A 21 4.12 2.49 -4.47
N ILE A 22 5.31 3.08 -4.66
CA ILE A 22 5.88 3.32 -6.00
C ILE A 22 6.04 2.01 -6.79
N LEU A 23 6.45 0.93 -6.13
CA LEU A 23 6.57 -0.38 -6.79
C LEU A 23 5.19 -0.96 -7.14
N GLY A 24 4.18 -0.72 -6.32
CA GLY A 24 2.79 -1.08 -6.60
C GLY A 24 2.23 -0.30 -7.79
N ASP A 25 2.51 1.00 -7.88
CA ASP A 25 2.12 1.87 -9.00
C ASP A 25 2.75 1.35 -10.30
N ALA A 26 4.06 1.09 -10.29
CA ALA A 26 4.76 0.57 -11.47
C ALA A 26 4.21 -0.79 -11.94
N ALA A 27 3.85 -1.68 -11.01
CA ALA A 27 3.22 -2.95 -11.35
C ALA A 27 1.79 -2.77 -11.90
N ALA A 28 1.02 -1.83 -11.34
CA ALA A 28 -0.33 -1.51 -11.82
C ALA A 28 -0.30 -0.92 -13.25
N ASP A 29 0.64 -0.02 -13.52
CA ASP A 29 0.87 0.56 -14.85
C ASP A 29 1.29 -0.51 -15.87
N ALA A 30 2.02 -1.53 -15.43
CA ALA A 30 2.39 -2.71 -16.23
C ALA A 30 1.26 -3.76 -16.34
N GLN A 31 0.05 -3.47 -15.84
CA GLN A 31 -1.09 -4.39 -15.74
C GLN A 31 -0.82 -5.68 -14.95
N GLN A 32 0.24 -5.69 -14.12
CA GLN A 32 0.57 -6.78 -13.22
C GLN A 32 -0.22 -6.63 -11.91
N HIS A 33 -1.54 -6.76 -11.99
CA HIS A 33 -2.45 -6.39 -10.90
C HIS A 33 -2.21 -7.20 -9.60
N HIS A 34 -1.88 -8.49 -9.70
CA HIS A 34 -1.54 -9.31 -8.52
C HIS A 34 -0.28 -8.81 -7.80
N ASP A 35 0.74 -8.41 -8.56
CA ASP A 35 1.97 -7.85 -8.00
C ASP A 35 1.71 -6.48 -7.38
N ALA A 36 0.89 -5.65 -8.02
CA ALA A 36 0.46 -4.36 -7.47
C ALA A 36 -0.23 -4.53 -6.10
N VAL A 37 -1.20 -5.43 -6.00
CA VAL A 37 -1.88 -5.77 -4.72
C VAL A 37 -0.87 -6.20 -3.67
N THR A 38 0.09 -7.06 -4.01
CA THR A 38 1.12 -7.55 -3.08
C THR A 38 1.95 -6.39 -2.52
N ARG A 39 2.36 -5.45 -3.37
CA ARG A 39 3.15 -4.28 -2.95
C ARG A 39 2.33 -3.31 -2.09
N TYR A 40 1.09 -3.01 -2.46
CA TYR A 40 0.21 -2.15 -1.67
C TYR A 40 -0.12 -2.77 -0.31
N ALA A 41 -0.40 -4.08 -0.25
CA ALA A 41 -0.62 -4.78 1.01
C ALA A 41 0.60 -4.70 1.93
N ALA A 42 1.81 -4.85 1.38
CA ALA A 42 3.04 -4.65 2.14
C ALA A 42 3.18 -3.22 2.66
N ALA A 43 2.85 -2.19 1.86
CA ALA A 43 2.86 -0.80 2.33
C ALA A 43 1.88 -0.56 3.48
N LEU A 44 0.64 -1.06 3.36
CA LEU A 44 -0.40 -0.95 4.38
C LEU A 44 -0.04 -1.69 5.67
N SER A 45 0.68 -2.81 5.58
CA SER A 45 1.14 -3.57 6.76
C SER A 45 2.09 -2.79 7.68
N LEU A 46 2.65 -1.67 7.19
CA LEU A 46 3.50 -0.78 7.99
C LEU A 46 2.70 0.14 8.92
N ASN A 47 1.36 0.07 8.90
CA ASN A 47 0.43 0.80 9.77
C ASN A 47 0.63 2.32 9.74
N LEU A 48 0.89 2.86 8.54
CA LEU A 48 0.96 4.29 8.29
C LEU A 48 -0.37 4.80 7.73
N PRO A 49 -0.76 6.06 8.03
CA PRO A 49 -1.99 6.65 7.52
C PRO A 49 -1.86 6.96 6.03
N MET A 50 -2.14 5.96 5.18
CA MET A 50 -2.04 6.05 3.72
C MET A 50 -3.36 5.65 3.05
N PRO A 51 -4.46 6.42 3.27
CA PRO A 51 -5.78 6.08 2.73
C PRO A 51 -5.78 5.96 1.19
N HIS A 52 -4.92 6.72 0.52
CA HIS A 52 -4.76 6.63 -0.94
C HIS A 52 -4.23 5.26 -1.42
N VAL A 53 -3.51 4.51 -0.59
CA VAL A 53 -3.02 3.17 -0.95
C VAL A 53 -4.15 2.13 -0.97
N PHE A 54 -5.14 2.24 -0.08
CA PHE A 54 -6.35 1.43 -0.15
C PHE A 54 -7.11 1.66 -1.47
N ILE A 55 -7.25 2.93 -1.89
CA ILE A 55 -7.87 3.26 -3.19
C ILE A 55 -7.09 2.62 -4.35
N LYS A 56 -5.76 2.66 -4.32
CA LYS A 56 -4.90 2.06 -5.35
C LYS A 56 -5.03 0.54 -5.40
N ARG A 57 -5.05 -0.12 -4.24
CA ARG A 57 -5.25 -1.58 -4.14
C ARG A 57 -6.66 -2.00 -4.57
N SER A 58 -7.68 -1.25 -4.17
CA SER A 58 -9.07 -1.44 -4.63
C SER A 58 -9.17 -1.42 -6.15
N LYS A 59 -8.53 -0.46 -6.82
CA LYS A 59 -8.48 -0.41 -8.30
C LYS A 59 -7.81 -1.65 -8.91
N ALA A 60 -6.73 -2.14 -8.31
CA ALA A 60 -6.07 -3.36 -8.77
C ALA A 60 -6.96 -4.60 -8.57
N TYR A 61 -7.70 -4.69 -7.47
CA TYR A 61 -8.70 -5.73 -7.25
C TYR A 61 -9.84 -5.67 -8.28
N MET A 62 -10.38 -4.47 -8.55
CA MET A 62 -11.40 -4.27 -9.60
C MET A 62 -10.91 -4.75 -10.97
N ALA A 63 -9.65 -4.45 -11.33
CA ALA A 63 -9.06 -4.89 -12.59
C ALA A 63 -8.92 -6.41 -12.70
N MET A 64 -8.86 -7.11 -11.57
CA MET A 64 -8.87 -8.57 -11.49
C MET A 64 -10.29 -9.18 -11.35
N GLY A 65 -11.34 -8.36 -11.27
CA GLY A 65 -12.71 -8.81 -11.01
C GLY A 65 -12.97 -9.21 -9.56
N LEU A 66 -12.08 -8.86 -8.62
CA LEU A 66 -12.18 -9.15 -7.19
C LEU A 66 -12.98 -8.05 -6.49
N TRP A 67 -14.28 -8.00 -6.76
CA TRP A 67 -15.15 -6.89 -6.33
C TRP A 67 -15.35 -6.79 -4.82
N ASN A 68 -15.37 -7.93 -4.11
CA ASN A 68 -15.52 -7.93 -2.65
C ASN A 68 -14.28 -7.32 -1.98
N ASP A 69 -13.08 -7.74 -2.36
CA ASP A 69 -11.84 -7.18 -1.82
C ASP A 69 -11.70 -5.68 -2.14
N ALA A 70 -12.16 -5.26 -3.32
CA ALA A 70 -12.20 -3.85 -3.69
C ALA A 70 -13.17 -3.03 -2.82
N LEU A 71 -14.32 -3.60 -2.45
CA LEU A 71 -15.30 -2.99 -1.57
C LEU A 71 -14.79 -2.90 -0.12
N ASP A 72 -14.13 -3.95 0.35
CA ASP A 72 -13.49 -3.95 1.67
C ASP A 72 -12.44 -2.83 1.76
N ASP A 73 -11.58 -2.69 0.74
CA ASP A 73 -10.63 -1.56 0.67
C ASP A 73 -11.32 -0.19 0.65
N ALA A 74 -12.49 -0.06 0.02
CA ALA A 74 -13.21 1.21 -0.04
C ALA A 74 -13.82 1.60 1.32
N ASN A 75 -14.05 0.64 2.22
CA ASN A 75 -14.57 0.89 3.57
C ASN A 75 -13.47 1.24 4.59
N GLU A 76 -12.19 1.05 4.24
CA GLU A 76 -11.02 1.39 5.08
C GLU A 76 -10.52 2.83 4.88
N VAL A 77 -11.08 3.56 3.90
CA VAL A 77 -10.73 4.96 3.56
C VAL A 77 -11.54 5.95 4.41
#